data_AF-A0AA43LI66-F1
#
_entry.id   AF-A0AA43LI66-F1
#
_cell.length_a   1.000
_cell.length_b   1.000
_cell.length_c   1.000
_cell.angle_alpha   90.00
_cell.angle_beta   90.00
_cell.angle_gamma   90.00
#
_symmetry.space_group_name_H-M   'P 1'
#
loop_
_entity.id
_entity.type
_entity.pdbx_description
1 polymer ?
#
loop_
_entity_poly.entity_id
_entity_poly.type
_entity_poly.pdbx_seq_one_letter_code
_entity_poly.pdbx_strand_id
1 'polypeptide(L)'
;MKEKNGNNRSPIARRKFLQALGTAVAGGSILAVSGGLIGKVKEQEASLYWQIDPQKCTQCGRCETHCVLPVSAVKCFHANMVCGYCDLCGGYYRSNVKELNTAAENLMCPTGAIERQFVEDPYFEYTINESLCNGCGKCVKGCSSFGNGSLYLQIKRDLCKDCNECKIATVCASDAISRVPLSVAYKLKG
;
A
#
# COMPACT_ATOMS: atom_id res chain seq x y z
N MET A 1 -15.49 -88.46 3.40
CA MET A 1 -15.29 -87.90 4.76
C MET A 1 -13.94 -87.19 4.79
N LYS A 2 -13.99 -85.88 5.05
CA LYS A 2 -12.93 -84.96 5.55
C LYS A 2 -11.61 -84.76 4.79
N GLU A 3 -11.34 -83.48 4.60
CA GLU A 3 -10.13 -82.77 4.17
C GLU A 3 -8.93 -82.93 5.12
N LYS A 4 -7.72 -82.66 4.59
CA LYS A 4 -6.70 -81.69 5.08
C LYS A 4 -5.45 -81.83 4.18
N ASN A 5 -5.14 -80.94 3.24
CA ASN A 5 -4.64 -79.56 3.32
C ASN A 5 -3.19 -79.45 3.87
N GLY A 6 -2.26 -79.09 2.98
CA GLY A 6 -0.82 -78.97 3.21
C GLY A 6 -0.16 -77.95 2.25
N ASN A 7 -0.58 -76.69 2.39
CA ASN A 7 0.10 -75.42 2.10
C ASN A 7 1.42 -75.43 1.29
N ASN A 8 1.35 -75.07 0.00
CA ASN A 8 2.52 -74.82 -0.84
C ASN A 8 2.64 -73.31 -1.15
N ARG A 9 3.34 -72.55 -0.29
CA ARG A 9 3.60 -71.12 -0.53
C ARG A 9 4.76 -70.98 -1.52
N SER A 10 4.43 -70.74 -2.80
CA SER A 10 5.45 -70.62 -3.85
C SER A 10 6.24 -69.29 -3.74
N PRO A 11 7.56 -69.31 -3.98
CA PRO A 11 8.43 -68.10 -3.99
C PRO A 11 8.00 -67.02 -5.00
N ILE A 12 7.19 -67.42 -5.98
CA ILE A 12 6.70 -66.60 -7.09
C ILE A 12 5.69 -65.55 -6.59
N ALA A 13 4.93 -65.83 -5.52
CA ALA A 13 3.96 -64.89 -4.95
C ALA A 13 4.63 -63.69 -4.26
N ARG A 14 5.75 -63.91 -3.55
CA ARG A 14 6.55 -62.84 -2.93
C ARG A 14 7.22 -61.94 -3.96
N ARG A 15 7.72 -62.52 -5.06
CA ARG A 15 8.39 -61.77 -6.13
C ARG A 15 7.44 -60.85 -6.89
N LYS A 16 6.20 -61.30 -7.15
CA LYS A 16 5.14 -60.47 -7.74
C LYS A 16 4.65 -59.36 -6.81
N PHE A 17 4.61 -59.61 -5.49
CA PHE A 17 4.24 -58.58 -4.50
C PHE A 17 5.31 -57.48 -4.37
N LEU A 18 6.60 -57.86 -4.39
CA LEU A 18 7.71 -56.89 -4.38
C LEU A 18 7.84 -56.12 -5.70
N GLN A 19 7.53 -56.74 -6.84
CA GLN A 19 7.44 -56.04 -8.13
C GLN A 19 6.27 -55.04 -8.18
N ALA A 20 5.12 -55.37 -7.56
CA ALA A 20 3.98 -54.46 -7.47
C ALA A 20 4.21 -53.27 -6.52
N LEU A 21 4.98 -53.46 -5.44
CA LEU A 21 5.39 -52.38 -4.56
C LEU A 21 6.50 -51.50 -5.17
N GLY A 22 7.44 -52.10 -5.91
CA GLY A 22 8.52 -51.37 -6.59
C GLY A 22 8.03 -50.43 -7.70
N THR A 23 6.98 -50.79 -8.43
CA THR A 23 6.37 -49.94 -9.46
C THR A 23 5.48 -48.83 -8.86
N ALA A 24 4.85 -49.06 -7.71
CA ALA A 24 4.08 -48.04 -7.01
C ALA A 24 4.96 -46.94 -6.38
N VAL A 25 6.14 -47.29 -5.86
CA VAL A 25 7.07 -46.32 -5.23
C VAL A 25 7.86 -45.52 -6.27
N ALA A 26 8.19 -46.11 -7.43
CA ALA A 26 8.90 -45.41 -8.51
C ALA A 26 7.97 -44.51 -9.37
N GLY A 27 6.69 -44.87 -9.53
CA GLY A 27 5.72 -44.05 -10.28
C GLY A 27 5.07 -42.93 -9.47
N GLY A 28 4.93 -43.10 -8.15
CA GLY A 28 4.29 -42.10 -7.27
C GLY A 28 5.21 -40.95 -6.85
N SER A 29 6.52 -41.16 -6.80
CA SER A 29 7.47 -40.14 -6.34
C SER A 29 7.84 -39.12 -7.43
N ILE A 30 7.82 -39.50 -8.71
CA ILE A 30 8.12 -38.55 -9.80
C ILE A 30 6.92 -37.64 -10.10
N LEU A 31 5.68 -38.14 -9.98
CA LEU A 31 4.47 -37.32 -10.19
C LEU A 31 4.14 -36.44 -8.98
N ALA A 32 4.52 -36.83 -7.75
CA ALA A 32 4.37 -35.97 -6.58
C ALA A 32 5.39 -34.82 -6.54
N VAL A 33 6.61 -35.01 -7.05
CA VAL A 33 7.65 -33.98 -7.11
C VAL A 33 7.46 -33.03 -8.31
N SER A 34 6.89 -33.49 -9.43
CA SER A 34 6.59 -32.63 -10.59
C SER A 34 5.22 -31.95 -10.50
N GLY A 35 4.21 -32.56 -9.87
CA GLY A 35 2.88 -31.96 -9.68
C GLY A 35 2.78 -30.98 -8.51
N GLY A 36 3.62 -31.13 -7.47
CA GLY A 36 3.61 -30.28 -6.28
C GLY A 36 4.21 -28.88 -6.46
N LEU A 37 4.99 -28.66 -7.53
CA LEU A 37 5.65 -27.39 -7.82
C LEU A 37 4.89 -26.50 -8.82
N ILE A 38 3.93 -27.04 -9.59
CA ILE A 38 3.18 -26.27 -10.59
C ILE A 38 1.97 -25.53 -9.96
N GLY A 39 1.54 -25.93 -8.76
CA GLY A 39 0.33 -25.40 -8.12
C GLY A 39 0.46 -24.10 -7.31
N LYS A 40 1.64 -23.46 -7.24
CA LYS A 40 1.86 -22.28 -6.38
C LYS A 40 2.35 -21.01 -7.05
N VAL A 41 2.33 -20.94 -8.38
CA VAL A 41 2.52 -19.67 -9.10
C VAL A 41 1.24 -19.32 -9.84
N LYS A 42 0.14 -19.18 -9.09
CA LYS A 42 -0.90 -18.24 -9.49
C LYS A 42 -0.37 -16.89 -9.03
N GLU A 43 0.65 -16.39 -9.73
CA GLU A 43 1.01 -14.99 -9.71
C GLU A 43 -0.28 -14.30 -10.16
N GLN A 44 -1.08 -13.84 -9.19
CA GLN A 44 -2.10 -12.85 -9.50
C GLN A 44 -1.34 -11.81 -10.29
N GLU A 45 -1.68 -11.61 -11.57
CA GLU A 45 -1.16 -10.46 -12.31
C GLU A 45 -1.35 -9.28 -11.38
N ALA A 46 -0.25 -8.82 -10.79
CA ALA A 46 -0.34 -7.90 -9.69
C ALA A 46 -0.84 -6.62 -10.33
N SER A 47 -2.14 -6.35 -10.18
CA SER A 47 -2.76 -5.17 -10.74
C SER A 47 -1.95 -3.99 -10.23
N LEU A 48 -1.21 -3.35 -11.13
CA LEU A 48 -0.33 -2.27 -10.74
C LEU A 48 -1.17 -1.01 -10.60
N TYR A 49 -0.93 -0.25 -9.54
CA TYR A 49 -1.66 0.98 -9.26
C TYR A 49 -0.69 2.15 -9.27
N TRP A 50 -1.16 3.31 -9.73
CA TRP A 50 -0.40 4.53 -9.61
C TRP A 50 -0.23 4.88 -8.14
N GLN A 51 1.01 5.05 -7.71
CA GLN A 51 1.29 5.45 -6.34
C GLN A 51 2.44 6.47 -6.26
N ILE A 52 2.39 7.31 -5.22
CA ILE A 52 3.41 8.30 -4.90
C ILE A 52 4.43 7.69 -3.93
N ASP A 53 5.70 7.80 -4.27
CA ASP A 53 6.81 7.62 -3.35
C ASP A 53 7.01 8.91 -2.53
N PRO A 54 6.70 8.92 -1.23
CA PRO A 54 6.74 10.13 -0.42
C PRO A 54 8.18 10.62 -0.17
N GLN A 55 9.19 9.77 -0.38
CA GLN A 55 10.60 10.15 -0.26
C GLN A 55 11.09 10.95 -1.46
N LYS A 56 10.51 10.72 -2.64
CA LYS A 56 10.83 11.47 -3.86
C LYS A 56 9.97 12.72 -4.04
N CYS A 57 8.77 12.75 -3.48
CA CYS A 57 7.83 13.84 -3.68
C CYS A 57 8.41 15.19 -3.22
N THR A 58 8.40 16.19 -4.12
CA THR A 58 8.86 17.56 -3.85
C THR A 58 7.72 18.56 -3.60
N GLN A 59 6.49 18.08 -3.45
CA GLN A 59 5.28 18.91 -3.22
C GLN A 59 5.11 20.02 -4.27
N CYS A 60 5.32 19.70 -5.55
CA CYS A 60 5.27 20.65 -6.66
C CYS A 60 3.88 21.23 -6.98
N GLY A 61 2.81 20.75 -6.32
CA GLY A 61 1.43 21.21 -6.54
C GLY A 61 0.73 20.68 -7.80
N ARG A 62 1.43 19.99 -8.71
CA ARG A 62 0.84 19.51 -9.98
C ARG A 62 -0.24 18.43 -9.80
N CYS A 63 -0.25 17.74 -8.67
CA CYS A 63 -1.26 16.73 -8.34
C CYS A 63 -2.68 17.30 -8.26
N GLU A 64 -2.81 18.56 -7.86
CA GLU A 64 -4.08 19.30 -7.77
C GLU A 64 -4.64 19.63 -9.17
N THR A 65 -3.77 20.06 -10.08
CA THR A 65 -4.18 20.67 -11.36
C THR A 65 -4.18 19.70 -12.54
N HIS A 66 -3.51 18.55 -12.42
CA HIS A 66 -3.33 17.61 -13.54
C HIS A 66 -4.07 16.28 -13.35
N CYS A 67 -4.81 16.11 -12.25
CA CYS A 67 -5.71 14.97 -12.12
C CYS A 67 -6.89 15.14 -13.10
N VAL A 68 -7.36 14.03 -13.67
CA VAL A 68 -8.55 14.04 -14.55
C VAL A 68 -9.85 14.21 -13.77
N LEU A 69 -9.82 14.01 -12.45
CA LEU A 69 -10.95 14.23 -11.58
C LEU A 69 -11.06 15.71 -11.19
N PRO A 70 -12.28 16.26 -11.04
CA PRO A 70 -12.47 17.63 -10.57
C PRO A 70 -11.82 17.91 -9.20
N VAL A 71 -11.89 16.93 -8.31
CA VAL A 71 -11.10 16.89 -7.07
C VAL A 71 -10.12 15.73 -7.19
N SER A 72 -8.83 16.04 -7.04
CA SER A 72 -7.77 15.06 -7.26
C SER A 72 -7.95 13.77 -6.44
N ALA A 73 -7.61 12.63 -7.05
CA ALA A 73 -7.46 11.36 -6.33
C ALA A 73 -6.26 11.37 -5.38
N VAL A 74 -5.34 12.33 -5.52
CA VAL A 74 -4.23 12.53 -4.58
C VAL A 74 -4.76 13.23 -3.33
N LYS A 75 -4.50 12.65 -2.16
CA LYS A 75 -4.89 13.20 -0.85
C LYS A 75 -3.67 13.35 0.04
N CYS A 76 -3.78 14.26 1.00
CA CYS A 76 -2.88 14.30 2.13
C CYS A 76 -3.22 13.14 3.06
N PHE A 77 -2.22 12.34 3.39
CA PHE A 77 -2.27 11.29 4.39
C PHE A 77 -1.56 11.80 5.64
N HIS A 78 -2.08 11.42 6.80
CA HIS A 78 -1.52 11.73 8.09
C HIS A 78 -1.03 10.41 8.73
N ALA A 79 0.27 10.27 8.93
CA ALA A 79 0.81 9.18 9.74
C ALA A 79 0.76 9.59 11.21
N ASN A 80 -0.40 9.38 11.83
CA ASN A 80 -0.66 9.72 13.24
C ASN A 80 0.41 9.16 14.20
N MET A 81 0.89 7.93 13.97
CA MET A 81 1.88 7.27 14.84
C MET A 81 3.23 7.99 14.94
N VAL A 82 3.57 8.81 13.95
CA VAL A 82 4.83 9.57 13.97
C VAL A 82 4.58 11.06 14.11
N CYS A 83 3.33 11.52 14.22
CA CYS A 83 3.02 12.94 14.35
C CYS A 83 3.36 13.47 15.74
N GLY A 84 3.88 14.70 15.80
CA GLY A 84 4.19 15.39 17.06
C GLY A 84 2.99 16.08 17.71
N TYR A 85 1.83 16.11 17.05
CA TYR A 85 0.60 16.76 17.55
C TYR A 85 0.81 18.22 18.02
N CYS A 86 1.71 18.96 17.38
CA CYS A 86 2.15 20.28 17.84
C CYS A 86 1.01 21.31 17.86
N ASP A 87 0.93 22.17 18.88
CA ASP A 87 0.09 23.39 18.86
C ASP A 87 0.41 24.26 17.62
N LEU A 88 1.68 24.63 17.43
CA LEU A 88 2.20 25.28 16.24
C LEU A 88 2.63 24.25 15.18
N CYS A 89 1.66 23.76 14.40
CA CYS A 89 1.94 22.83 13.31
C CYS A 89 2.26 23.57 11.99
N GLY A 90 3.47 23.39 11.46
CA GLY A 90 3.88 23.97 10.16
C GLY A 90 3.11 23.43 8.96
N GLY A 91 2.42 22.29 9.11
CA GLY A 91 1.49 21.78 8.08
C GLY A 91 0.10 22.41 8.14
N TYR A 92 -0.28 23.00 9.28
CA TYR A 92 -1.59 23.59 9.51
C TYR A 92 -1.56 25.12 9.35
N TYR A 93 -0.56 25.78 9.92
CA TYR A 93 -0.41 27.24 9.89
C TYR A 93 0.52 27.71 8.79
N ARG A 94 0.20 28.85 8.16
CA ARG A 94 1.15 29.55 7.29
C ARG A 94 2.32 30.13 8.10
N SER A 95 3.40 30.47 7.42
CA SER A 95 4.52 31.19 8.04
C SER A 95 4.08 32.54 8.61
N ASN A 96 4.68 32.95 9.72
CA ASN A 96 4.47 34.27 10.36
C ASN A 96 3.04 34.53 10.86
N VAL A 97 2.31 33.49 11.28
CA VAL A 97 1.08 33.67 12.06
C VAL A 97 1.38 34.33 13.40
N LYS A 98 0.61 35.36 13.75
CA LYS A 98 0.76 36.07 15.03
C LYS A 98 -0.05 35.43 16.16
N GLU A 99 -1.20 34.86 15.81
CA GLU A 99 -2.13 34.23 16.73
C GLU A 99 -2.46 32.82 16.23
N LEU A 100 -2.44 31.83 17.13
CA LEU A 100 -2.73 30.43 16.83
C LEU A 100 -4.22 30.14 16.97
N ASN A 101 -5.02 30.77 16.10
CA ASN A 101 -6.45 30.55 16.00
C ASN A 101 -6.81 29.91 14.65
N THR A 102 -8.06 29.49 14.46
CA THR A 102 -8.50 28.76 13.25
C THR A 102 -9.02 29.67 12.13
N ALA A 103 -8.71 30.97 12.18
CA ALA A 103 -9.11 31.91 11.13
C ALA A 103 -8.45 31.55 9.79
N ALA A 104 -9.21 31.68 8.70
CA ALA A 104 -8.83 31.17 7.38
C ALA A 104 -7.49 31.75 6.87
N GLU A 105 -7.20 33.01 7.18
CA GLU A 105 -5.95 33.68 6.81
C GLU A 105 -4.72 33.07 7.49
N ASN A 106 -4.89 32.36 8.60
CA ASN A 106 -3.79 31.69 9.31
C ASN A 106 -3.48 30.31 8.74
N LEU A 107 -4.40 29.71 7.98
CA LEU A 107 -4.31 28.32 7.56
C LEU A 107 -3.44 28.13 6.30
N MET A 108 -2.68 27.05 6.29
CA MET A 108 -1.86 26.61 5.16
C MET A 108 -2.69 25.96 4.06
N CYS A 109 -3.75 25.24 4.44
CA CYS A 109 -4.60 24.53 3.50
C CYS A 109 -5.60 25.49 2.83
N PRO A 110 -5.52 25.70 1.51
CA PRO A 110 -6.35 26.69 0.83
C PRO A 110 -7.83 26.28 0.75
N THR A 111 -8.13 24.98 0.90
CA THR A 111 -9.50 24.45 0.86
C THR A 111 -10.08 24.21 2.26
N GLY A 112 -9.35 24.54 3.33
CA GLY A 112 -9.79 24.27 4.70
C GLY A 112 -9.92 22.77 5.02
N ALA A 113 -9.21 21.89 4.30
CA ALA A 113 -9.34 20.44 4.43
C ALA A 113 -8.69 19.84 5.69
N ILE A 114 -8.12 20.64 6.59
CA ILE A 114 -7.49 20.15 7.81
C ILE A 114 -8.31 20.63 8.98
N GLU A 115 -8.88 19.69 9.72
CA GLU A 115 -9.60 19.94 10.97
C GLU A 115 -8.61 19.83 12.13
N ARG A 116 -8.74 20.73 13.10
CA ARG A 116 -7.87 20.81 14.27
C ARG A 116 -8.71 20.63 15.53
N GLN A 117 -8.34 19.66 16.34
CA GLN A 117 -9.03 19.33 17.58
C GLN A 117 -8.06 19.41 18.77
N PHE A 118 -8.47 20.10 19.82
CA PHE A 118 -7.73 20.13 21.08
C PHE A 118 -7.79 18.76 21.76
N VAL A 119 -6.64 18.25 22.21
CA VAL A 119 -6.54 16.99 22.96
C VAL A 119 -6.23 17.31 24.43
N GLU A 120 -5.05 17.86 24.68
CA GLU A 120 -4.58 18.36 25.98
C GLU A 120 -3.50 19.41 25.72
N ASP A 121 -3.05 20.18 26.71
CA ASP A 121 -1.95 21.14 26.49
C ASP A 121 -0.59 20.40 26.39
N PRO A 122 0.27 20.65 25.38
CA PRO A 122 0.15 21.55 24.21
C PRO A 122 -0.23 20.84 22.90
N TYR A 123 -0.97 19.73 22.97
CA TYR A 123 -1.25 18.81 21.88
C TYR A 123 -2.60 19.03 21.18
N PHE A 124 -2.54 19.04 19.86
CA PHE A 124 -3.69 19.13 18.97
C PHE A 124 -3.66 18.03 17.91
N GLU A 125 -4.80 17.39 17.71
CA GLU A 125 -5.01 16.43 16.64
C GLU A 125 -5.41 17.12 15.34
N TYR A 126 -4.92 16.55 14.23
CA TYR A 126 -5.16 17.03 12.89
C TYR A 126 -5.79 15.94 12.04
N THR A 127 -6.98 16.20 11.51
CA THR A 127 -7.71 15.27 10.66
C THR A 127 -7.85 15.84 9.26
N ILE A 128 -7.65 15.01 8.24
CA ILE A 128 -7.78 15.42 6.84
C ILE A 128 -9.19 15.12 6.36
N ASN A 129 -9.94 16.16 6.01
CA ASN A 129 -11.20 16.02 5.29
C ASN A 129 -10.93 15.75 3.81
N GLU A 130 -11.01 14.48 3.41
CA GLU A 130 -10.67 14.04 2.05
C GLU A 130 -11.56 14.65 0.97
N SER A 131 -12.78 15.04 1.29
CA SER A 131 -13.71 15.66 0.34
C SER A 131 -13.27 17.06 -0.09
N LEU A 132 -12.59 17.78 0.81
CA LEU A 132 -12.05 19.11 0.57
C LEU A 132 -10.58 19.07 0.11
N CYS A 133 -9.85 18.00 0.44
CA CYS A 133 -8.45 17.87 0.10
C CYS A 133 -8.27 17.67 -1.42
N ASN A 134 -7.62 18.63 -2.07
CA ASN A 134 -7.38 18.60 -3.51
C ASN A 134 -5.97 18.13 -3.91
N GLY A 135 -5.15 17.70 -2.95
CA GLY A 135 -3.81 17.17 -3.22
C GLY A 135 -2.74 18.22 -3.54
N CYS A 136 -2.93 19.50 -3.18
CA CYS A 136 -1.96 20.58 -3.46
C CYS A 136 -0.59 20.41 -2.76
N GLY A 137 -0.53 19.67 -1.65
CA GLY A 137 0.73 19.36 -0.94
C GLY A 137 1.33 20.49 -0.11
N LYS A 138 0.66 21.65 0.05
CA LYS A 138 1.17 22.76 0.87
C LYS A 138 1.38 22.37 2.33
N CYS A 139 0.42 21.66 2.93
CA CYS A 139 0.53 21.13 4.29
C CYS A 139 1.67 20.11 4.44
N VAL A 140 1.85 19.25 3.44
CA VAL A 140 2.96 18.27 3.39
C VAL A 140 4.30 18.99 3.36
N LYS A 141 4.43 20.05 2.56
CA LYS A 141 5.65 20.87 2.49
C LYS A 141 5.95 21.51 3.85
N GLY A 142 4.96 22.16 4.45
CA GLY A 142 5.14 22.82 5.75
C GLY A 142 5.48 21.84 6.89
N CYS A 143 4.79 20.70 6.96
CA CYS A 143 5.09 19.63 7.93
C CYS A 143 6.48 19.02 7.71
N SER A 144 6.94 18.92 6.46
CA SER A 144 8.29 18.40 6.15
C SER A 144 9.39 19.42 6.43
N SER A 145 9.12 20.71 6.32
CA SER A 145 10.12 21.76 6.55
C SER A 145 10.25 22.17 8.01
N PHE A 146 9.16 22.11 8.79
CA PHE A 146 9.10 22.65 10.16
C PHE A 146 8.53 21.66 11.18
N GLY A 147 8.25 20.43 10.77
CA GLY A 147 7.80 19.35 11.65
C GLY A 147 8.61 18.09 11.39
N ASN A 148 8.00 16.95 11.69
CA ASN A 148 8.62 15.64 11.50
C ASN A 148 8.19 14.93 10.21
N GLY A 149 7.50 15.62 9.30
CA GLY A 149 7.07 15.05 8.02
C GLY A 149 5.95 14.00 8.10
N SER A 150 5.15 13.98 9.18
CA SER A 150 4.03 13.05 9.35
C SER A 150 2.90 13.22 8.32
N LEU A 151 2.86 14.34 7.59
CA LEU A 151 1.96 14.56 6.46
C LEU A 151 2.66 14.25 5.14
N TYR A 152 2.04 13.47 4.26
CA TYR A 152 2.55 13.16 2.91
C TYR A 152 1.42 12.93 1.91
N LEU A 153 1.72 12.96 0.61
CA LEU A 153 0.72 12.73 -0.44
C LEU A 153 0.70 11.26 -0.85
N GLN A 154 -0.50 10.72 -1.06
CA GLN A 154 -0.72 9.40 -1.68
C GLN A 154 -1.87 9.48 -2.68
N ILE A 155 -1.86 8.61 -3.69
CA ILE A 155 -2.99 8.42 -4.60
C ILE A 155 -3.97 7.46 -3.92
N LYS A 156 -5.19 7.93 -3.69
CA LYS A 156 -6.23 7.12 -3.05
C LYS A 156 -6.90 6.21 -4.07
N ARG A 157 -6.78 4.90 -3.84
CA ARG A 157 -7.15 3.88 -4.83
C ARG A 157 -8.67 3.77 -5.04
N ASP A 158 -9.47 4.08 -4.03
CA ASP A 158 -10.93 4.20 -4.09
C ASP A 158 -11.40 5.37 -4.97
N LEU A 159 -10.58 6.42 -5.08
CA LEU A 159 -10.87 7.59 -5.93
C LEU A 159 -10.26 7.48 -7.33
N CYS A 160 -9.07 6.89 -7.43
CA CYS A 160 -8.35 6.71 -8.69
C CYS A 160 -9.21 5.96 -9.72
N LYS A 161 -9.27 6.47 -10.94
CA LYS A 161 -9.97 5.80 -12.06
C LYS A 161 -9.07 4.87 -12.87
N ASP A 162 -7.89 4.55 -12.33
CA ASP A 162 -6.88 3.71 -12.97
C ASP A 162 -6.64 4.09 -14.44
N CYS A 163 -6.43 5.39 -14.67
CA CYS A 163 -6.09 5.89 -16.00
C CYS A 163 -4.84 5.16 -16.52
N ASN A 164 -4.93 4.57 -17.72
CA ASN A 164 -3.82 3.84 -18.34
C ASN A 164 -2.52 4.66 -18.33
N GLU A 165 -2.64 5.95 -18.65
CA GLU A 165 -1.57 6.93 -18.53
C GLU A 165 -1.99 8.05 -17.58
N CYS A 166 -1.29 8.18 -16.46
CA CYS A 166 -1.63 9.14 -15.43
C CYS A 166 -1.00 10.50 -15.73
N LYS A 167 -1.81 11.51 -16.07
CA LYS A 167 -1.31 12.86 -16.38
C LYS A 167 -0.51 13.50 -15.23
N ILE A 168 -0.84 13.22 -13.97
CA ILE A 168 -0.02 13.69 -12.83
C ILE A 168 1.37 13.03 -12.81
N ALA A 169 1.50 11.78 -13.28
CA ALA A 169 2.76 11.08 -13.32
C ALA A 169 3.65 11.64 -14.44
N THR A 170 3.09 11.90 -15.62
CA THR A 170 3.84 12.44 -16.77
C THR A 170 4.40 13.83 -16.52
N VAL A 171 3.76 14.62 -15.66
CA VAL A 171 4.24 15.97 -15.29
C VAL A 171 4.94 16.01 -13.92
N CYS A 172 5.17 14.89 -13.24
CA CYS A 172 5.81 14.92 -11.93
C CYS A 172 7.29 15.30 -12.06
N ALA A 173 7.69 16.47 -11.54
CA ALA A 173 9.08 16.94 -11.69
C ALA A 173 10.12 16.15 -10.88
N SER A 174 9.68 15.26 -9.99
CA SER A 174 10.55 14.49 -9.10
C SER A 174 10.50 12.99 -9.36
N ASP A 175 9.83 12.55 -10.44
CA ASP A 175 9.64 11.13 -10.76
C ASP A 175 9.15 10.31 -9.55
N ALA A 176 8.27 10.92 -8.76
CA ALA A 176 7.78 10.33 -7.52
C ALA A 176 6.61 9.37 -7.76
N ILE A 177 6.01 9.37 -8.95
CA ILE A 177 4.81 8.60 -9.24
C ILE A 177 5.15 7.43 -10.15
N SER A 178 4.80 6.23 -9.73
CA SER A 178 5.07 5.00 -10.49
C SER A 178 3.93 4.00 -10.33
N ARG A 179 3.85 3.03 -11.24
CA ARG A 179 2.94 1.89 -11.10
C ARG A 179 3.59 0.83 -10.22
N VAL A 180 2.91 0.47 -9.13
CA VAL A 180 3.42 -0.51 -8.14
C VAL A 180 2.34 -1.52 -7.77
N PRO A 181 2.71 -2.76 -7.39
CA PRO A 181 1.75 -3.71 -6.84
C PRO A 181 1.21 -3.23 -5.49
N LEU A 182 0.02 -3.67 -5.12
CA LEU A 182 -0.62 -3.28 -3.85
C LEU A 182 0.24 -3.58 -2.62
N SER A 183 1.04 -4.66 -2.67
CA SER A 183 1.92 -5.10 -1.58
C SER A 183 3.01 -4.08 -1.19
N VAL A 184 3.32 -3.11 -2.06
CA VAL A 184 4.32 -2.07 -1.79
C VAL A 184 3.76 -0.64 -1.95
N ALA A 185 2.44 -0.53 -2.17
CA ALA A 185 1.76 0.76 -2.24
C ALA A 185 1.66 1.40 -0.83
N TYR A 186 1.32 2.70 -0.78
CA TYR A 186 1.13 3.45 0.47
C TYR A 186 2.35 3.44 1.39
N LYS A 187 3.56 3.56 0.81
CA LYS A 187 4.79 3.72 1.59
C LYS A 187 4.63 4.86 2.59
N LEU A 188 5.03 4.63 3.82
CA LEU A 188 5.15 5.69 4.82
C LEU A 188 6.32 6.61 4.45
N LYS A 189 6.19 7.88 4.79
CA LYS A 189 7.34 8.78 4.86
C LYS A 189 8.06 8.49 6.18
N GLY A 190 9.30 8.05 6.08
CA GLY A 190 10.22 7.83 7.19
C GLY A 190 11.31 8.89 7.22
#